data_AF-A0A7W4HJX8-F1
#
_entry.id   AF-A0A7W4HJX8-F1
#
_cell.length_a   1.000
_cell.length_b   1.000
_cell.length_c   1.000
_cell.angle_alpha   90.00
_cell.angle_beta   90.00
_cell.angle_gamma   90.00
#
_symmetry.space_group_name_H-M   'P 1'
#
loop_
_entity.id
_entity.type
_entity.pdbx_description
1 polymer ?
#
loop_
_entity_poly.entity_id
_entity_poly.type
_entity_poly.pdbx_seq_one_letter_code
_entity_poly.pdbx_strand_id
1 'polypeptide(L)'
;MNHSNISHNSHEISQEQMFLDEIAQIAKWPAAEAILETTYTYETLKDENGIPKRSSEGHILAYNEIFQEFSGKNFSSAQENFDEILQISEQKIGEYLEKIAQFSHQIQNADLDPKTQELLLGVLESHKNIFTIALMGLPFELEKAGYQSRISHDEQKTRIDAMNALQTQEFGEAVSDQPKLVEQVFYSIRKRFSSGQKNLSDEEKTELQAHYDEMREKILQKFPDLQIPDLTDFEADSTRNDLKNLSKIKISQADYVKIFELVLEILDLPQRIDVSEKYSSIFDGADRLGIPKNQDYENLSLARILELIRHEFGHYINQKNSEIFLHGVRGAKNVEKEEGLAMLTEGLLAGKKLDEIETHRRGISETRMLSEELLSVQKWKRNLDLMQRLSGKTDSSEGLFRRASRNFPFGKGVQRKDLQYGNGLSRVIDFLKNGGDIKSLYSGKISIDDIKSGKFDFSENPEMQLPYFLEDIVIFIAKNTQNETLNHENFLRFLNEKYSHILQKKDFEKIERLTQAHKRKIIEILDLTTIRPKNPKKS
;
A
#
# COMPACT_ATOMS: atom_id res chain seq x y z
N MET A 1 32.10 46.40 37.86
CA MET A 1 31.24 45.23 38.13
C MET A 1 30.09 45.30 37.15
N ASN A 2 30.20 44.61 36.01
CA ASN A 2 29.14 44.53 35.01
C ASN A 2 28.41 43.21 35.22
N HIS A 3 27.15 43.29 35.60
CA HIS A 3 26.25 42.15 35.63
C HIS A 3 25.92 41.73 34.20
N SER A 4 26.33 40.51 33.87
CA SER A 4 25.95 39.78 32.67
C SER A 4 24.47 39.38 32.76
N ASN A 5 23.64 39.95 31.89
CA ASN A 5 22.34 39.38 31.55
C ASN A 5 22.59 38.16 30.67
N ILE A 6 22.46 36.96 31.26
CA ILE A 6 22.30 35.72 30.52
C ILE A 6 20.83 35.66 30.12
N SER A 7 20.54 35.89 28.84
CA SER A 7 19.21 35.61 28.28
C SER A 7 19.01 34.10 28.19
N HIS A 8 18.08 33.57 28.98
CA HIS A 8 17.54 32.24 28.76
C HIS A 8 16.74 32.24 27.44
N ASN A 9 17.33 31.68 26.38
CA ASN A 9 16.56 31.22 25.22
C ASN A 9 15.93 29.87 25.57
N SER A 10 14.78 29.88 26.24
CA SER A 10 13.85 28.76 26.14
C SER A 10 13.16 28.88 24.78
N HIS A 11 13.39 27.93 23.87
CA HIS A 11 12.55 27.80 22.67
C HIS A 11 11.14 27.45 23.15
N GLU A 12 10.24 28.43 23.23
CA GLU A 12 8.81 28.18 23.38
C GLU A 12 8.35 27.46 22.12
N ILE A 13 7.90 26.22 22.28
CA ILE A 13 7.29 25.40 21.24
C ILE A 13 6.00 26.13 20.82
N SER A 14 5.80 26.39 19.53
CA SER A 14 4.58 27.06 19.06
C SER A 14 3.35 26.20 19.34
N GLN A 15 2.18 26.82 19.51
CA GLN A 15 0.93 26.07 19.72
C GLN A 15 0.61 25.14 18.53
N GLU A 16 0.95 25.56 17.31
CA GLU A 16 0.88 24.73 16.09
C GLU A 16 1.78 23.49 16.21
N GLN A 17 3.03 23.67 16.64
CA GLN A 17 3.98 22.59 16.85
C GLN A 17 3.46 21.58 17.89
N MET A 18 2.89 22.06 19.00
CA MET A 18 2.31 21.19 20.03
C MET A 18 1.18 20.31 19.47
N PHE A 19 0.25 20.88 18.68
CA PHE A 19 -0.84 20.10 18.10
C PHE A 19 -0.38 19.11 17.04
N LEU A 20 0.62 19.49 16.23
CA LEU A 20 1.22 18.58 15.25
C LEU A 20 1.90 17.40 15.96
N ASP A 21 2.63 17.66 17.06
CA ASP A 21 3.26 16.61 17.87
C ASP A 21 2.22 15.69 18.54
N GLU A 22 1.14 16.24 19.09
CA GLU A 22 0.07 15.46 19.72
C GLU A 22 -0.70 14.59 18.71
N ILE A 23 -1.03 15.13 17.52
CA ILE A 23 -1.67 14.34 16.46
C ILE A 23 -0.71 13.30 15.90
N ALA A 24 0.58 13.59 15.80
CA ALA A 24 1.57 12.59 15.41
C ALA A 24 1.64 11.44 16.43
N GLN A 25 1.32 11.67 17.71
CA GLN A 25 1.17 10.57 18.68
C GLN A 25 -0.10 9.76 18.44
N ILE A 26 -1.21 10.38 18.01
CA ILE A 26 -2.44 9.67 17.62
C ILE A 26 -2.18 8.78 16.40
N ALA A 27 -1.44 9.28 15.41
CA ALA A 27 -1.01 8.50 14.25
C ALA A 27 -0.06 7.33 14.61
N LYS A 28 0.56 7.37 15.80
CA LYS A 28 1.35 6.27 16.38
C LYS A 28 0.53 5.37 17.30
N TRP A 29 -0.74 5.69 17.57
CA TRP A 29 -1.57 4.79 18.33
C TRP A 29 -1.70 3.48 17.56
N PRO A 30 -1.53 2.32 18.22
CA PRO A 30 -1.42 1.02 17.55
C PRO A 30 -2.59 0.57 16.68
N ALA A 31 -3.57 1.43 16.38
CA ALA A 31 -4.91 1.02 16.00
C ALA A 31 -5.56 1.84 14.86
N ALA A 32 -4.83 2.69 14.12
CA ALA A 32 -5.35 3.23 12.86
C ALA A 32 -4.91 2.37 11.66
N GLU A 33 -3.62 2.05 11.61
CA GLU A 33 -3.05 1.09 10.66
C GLU A 33 -3.48 -0.33 11.06
N ALA A 34 -3.25 -0.83 12.28
CA ALA A 34 -3.54 -2.24 12.61
C ALA A 34 -5.03 -2.66 12.49
N ILE A 35 -6.00 -1.75 12.73
CA ILE A 35 -7.44 -2.02 12.56
C ILE A 35 -7.80 -2.24 11.07
N LEU A 36 -7.07 -1.58 10.17
CA LEU A 36 -7.29 -1.62 8.72
C LEU A 36 -6.27 -2.50 7.97
N GLU A 37 -5.08 -2.69 8.54
CA GLU A 37 -3.84 -3.26 7.97
C GLU A 37 -3.38 -4.55 8.60
N THR A 38 -4.11 -5.11 9.56
CA THR A 38 -4.01 -6.56 9.79
C THR A 38 -4.56 -7.28 8.55
N THR A 39 -3.71 -7.27 7.53
CA THR A 39 -3.46 -8.37 6.65
C THR A 39 -3.21 -9.54 7.57
N TYR A 40 -4.27 -10.28 7.88
CA TYR A 40 -4.13 -11.61 8.46
C TYR A 40 -3.24 -12.43 7.52
N THR A 41 -1.95 -12.45 7.83
CA THR A 41 -1.11 -13.60 7.56
C THR A 41 -1.73 -14.68 8.44
N TYR A 42 -2.39 -15.65 7.79
CA TYR A 42 -2.76 -16.88 8.47
C TYR A 42 -1.44 -17.57 8.81
N GLU A 43 -0.77 -17.10 9.87
CA GLU A 43 0.38 -17.78 10.40
C GLU A 43 -0.10 -19.16 10.83
N THR A 44 0.44 -20.16 10.14
CA THR A 44 0.38 -21.52 10.66
C THR A 44 1.34 -21.49 11.84
N LEU A 45 0.84 -21.40 13.07
CA LEU A 45 1.69 -21.54 14.25
C LEU A 45 2.51 -22.80 14.08
N LYS A 46 3.84 -22.65 14.10
CA LYS A 46 4.73 -23.79 14.24
C LYS A 46 4.78 -24.14 15.73
N ASP A 47 4.76 -25.42 16.08
CA ASP A 47 5.01 -25.83 17.45
C ASP A 47 6.47 -25.57 17.86
N GLU A 48 6.82 -25.90 19.11
CA GLU A 48 8.17 -25.77 19.68
C GLU A 48 9.26 -26.50 18.87
N ASN A 49 8.87 -27.38 17.93
CA ASN A 49 9.76 -28.14 17.07
C ASN A 49 9.75 -27.64 15.62
N GLY A 50 9.11 -26.50 15.33
CA GLY A 50 9.06 -25.92 13.99
C GLY A 50 8.06 -26.61 13.04
N ILE A 51 7.21 -27.51 13.54
CA ILE A 51 6.22 -28.23 12.74
C ILE A 51 4.96 -27.37 12.62
N PRO A 52 4.44 -27.08 11.42
CA PRO A 52 3.18 -26.36 11.27
C PRO A 52 2.07 -27.11 12.00
N LYS A 53 1.49 -26.50 13.05
CA LYS A 53 0.23 -26.97 13.62
C LYS A 53 -0.83 -26.80 12.53
N ARG A 54 -1.13 -27.88 11.83
CA ARG A 54 -2.48 -28.06 11.29
C ARG A 54 -3.37 -28.05 12.51
N SER A 55 -4.07 -26.94 12.74
CA SER A 55 -5.19 -26.96 13.67
C SER A 55 -6.21 -27.94 13.09
N SER A 56 -6.12 -29.20 13.49
CA SER A 56 -7.12 -30.22 13.18
C SER A 56 -8.49 -29.88 13.79
N GLU A 57 -8.55 -28.81 14.59
CA GLU A 57 -9.75 -28.16 15.11
C GLU A 57 -9.58 -26.66 14.82
N GLY A 58 -10.34 -26.15 13.85
CA GLY A 58 -10.15 -24.82 13.30
C GLY A 58 -10.36 -23.67 14.28
N HIS A 59 -9.92 -22.51 13.81
CA HIS A 59 -10.22 -21.15 14.30
C HIS A 59 -9.39 -20.69 15.51
N ILE A 60 -9.12 -19.38 15.60
CA ILE A 60 -8.54 -18.61 16.73
C ILE A 60 -7.11 -18.02 16.54
N LEU A 61 -6.29 -18.40 15.55
CA LEU A 61 -4.91 -17.85 15.51
C LEU A 61 -4.79 -16.44 14.91
N ALA A 62 -5.51 -16.13 13.83
CA ALA A 62 -5.37 -14.84 13.14
C ALA A 62 -6.02 -13.66 13.90
N TYR A 63 -7.04 -13.92 14.72
CA TYR A 63 -7.76 -12.91 15.50
C TYR A 63 -6.93 -12.35 16.67
N ASN A 64 -5.84 -13.03 17.02
CA ASN A 64 -5.10 -12.82 18.25
C ASN A 64 -4.42 -11.44 18.32
N GLU A 65 -3.95 -10.85 17.22
CA GLU A 65 -3.13 -9.62 17.26
C GLU A 65 -3.94 -8.34 17.54
N ILE A 66 -5.08 -8.11 16.87
CA ILE A 66 -5.92 -6.93 17.13
C ILE A 66 -6.43 -6.96 18.58
N PHE A 67 -6.94 -8.12 19.00
CA PHE A 67 -7.44 -8.26 20.36
C PHE A 67 -6.32 -8.30 21.39
N GLN A 68 -5.13 -8.84 21.10
CA GLN A 68 -3.94 -8.69 21.95
C GLN A 68 -3.54 -7.24 22.10
N GLU A 69 -3.55 -6.47 21.00
CA GLU A 69 -3.17 -5.07 21.01
C GLU A 69 -4.14 -4.24 21.87
N PHE A 70 -5.44 -4.52 21.78
CA PHE A 70 -6.44 -3.82 22.60
C PHE A 70 -6.56 -4.33 24.03
N SER A 71 -6.48 -5.65 24.24
CA SER A 71 -6.73 -6.27 25.55
C SER A 71 -5.46 -6.56 26.35
N GLY A 72 -4.29 -6.57 25.72
CA GLY A 72 -3.03 -7.02 26.31
C GLY A 72 -2.96 -8.53 26.57
N LYS A 73 -3.96 -9.31 26.14
CA LYS A 73 -4.09 -10.75 26.44
C LYS A 73 -3.81 -11.63 25.22
N ASN A 74 -2.99 -12.67 25.41
CA ASN A 74 -2.64 -13.61 24.35
C ASN A 74 -3.60 -14.81 24.30
N PHE A 75 -4.33 -14.96 23.19
CA PHE A 75 -5.32 -16.01 22.96
C PHE A 75 -4.71 -17.41 22.85
N SER A 76 -3.39 -17.54 22.64
CA SER A 76 -2.74 -18.86 22.60
C SER A 76 -2.83 -19.62 23.93
N SER A 77 -3.30 -18.95 25.00
CA SER A 77 -3.54 -19.52 26.32
C SER A 77 -5.02 -19.77 26.66
N ALA A 78 -5.97 -19.49 25.77
CA ALA A 78 -7.34 -19.19 26.20
C ALA A 78 -8.24 -20.41 26.48
N GLN A 79 -8.47 -20.63 27.78
CA GLN A 79 -9.79 -20.84 28.39
C GLN A 79 -10.46 -19.48 28.76
N GLU A 80 -10.17 -18.39 28.04
CA GLU A 80 -10.66 -17.05 28.39
C GLU A 80 -12.09 -16.75 27.91
N ASN A 81 -12.80 -15.91 28.66
CA ASN A 81 -14.21 -15.57 28.44
C ASN A 81 -14.38 -14.56 27.29
N PHE A 82 -15.09 -14.97 26.23
CA PHE A 82 -15.46 -14.14 25.07
C PHE A 82 -16.00 -12.75 25.44
N ASP A 83 -16.88 -12.68 26.44
CA ASP A 83 -17.55 -11.43 26.82
C ASP A 83 -16.56 -10.42 27.42
N GLU A 84 -15.53 -10.92 28.10
CA GLU A 84 -14.48 -10.10 28.69
C GLU A 84 -13.59 -9.48 27.59
N ILE A 85 -13.22 -10.26 26.59
CA ILE A 85 -12.37 -9.80 25.47
C ILE A 85 -13.07 -8.73 24.65
N LEU A 86 -14.34 -8.97 24.29
CA LEU A 86 -15.13 -8.00 23.54
C LEU A 86 -15.28 -6.71 24.35
N GLN A 87 -15.62 -6.82 25.64
CA GLN A 87 -15.78 -5.66 26.52
C GLN A 87 -14.49 -4.83 26.64
N ILE A 88 -13.33 -5.47 26.82
CA ILE A 88 -12.04 -4.76 26.92
C ILE A 88 -11.72 -4.05 25.59
N SER A 89 -11.91 -4.72 24.45
CA SER A 89 -11.68 -4.12 23.14
C SER A 89 -12.61 -2.94 22.84
N GLU A 90 -13.91 -3.10 23.13
CA GLU A 90 -14.89 -2.02 22.96
C GLU A 90 -14.57 -0.82 23.86
N GLN A 91 -14.22 -1.08 25.12
CA GLN A 91 -13.77 -0.02 26.04
C GLN A 91 -12.53 0.69 25.49
N LYS A 92 -11.54 -0.07 24.98
CA LYS A 92 -10.29 0.52 24.50
C LYS A 92 -10.50 1.39 23.27
N ILE A 93 -11.32 0.94 22.32
CA ILE A 93 -11.69 1.75 21.15
C ILE A 93 -12.50 2.98 21.59
N GLY A 94 -13.38 2.84 22.57
CA GLY A 94 -14.11 3.96 23.19
C GLY A 94 -13.17 5.04 23.75
N GLU A 95 -12.14 4.65 24.50
CA GLU A 95 -11.10 5.57 25.01
C GLU A 95 -10.41 6.34 23.87
N TYR A 96 -10.13 5.70 22.74
CA TYR A 96 -9.52 6.37 21.58
C TYR A 96 -10.48 7.37 20.94
N LEU A 97 -11.75 6.99 20.76
CA LEU A 97 -12.79 7.87 20.22
C LEU A 97 -13.01 9.11 21.10
N GLU A 98 -13.03 8.94 22.43
CA GLU A 98 -13.14 10.05 23.38
C GLU A 98 -11.95 11.02 23.27
N LYS A 99 -10.72 10.49 23.21
CA LYS A 99 -9.53 11.34 23.04
C LYS A 99 -9.55 12.07 21.69
N ILE A 100 -9.95 11.42 20.60
CA ILE A 100 -10.10 12.07 19.29
C ILE A 100 -11.10 13.22 19.40
N ALA A 101 -12.25 13.01 20.05
CA ALA A 101 -13.24 14.07 20.26
C ALA A 101 -12.70 15.25 21.10
N GLN A 102 -11.93 14.97 22.15
CA GLN A 102 -11.27 15.98 22.98
C GLN A 102 -10.26 16.81 22.16
N PHE A 103 -9.39 16.15 21.38
CA PHE A 103 -8.43 16.84 20.53
C PHE A 103 -9.10 17.66 19.43
N SER A 104 -10.13 17.13 18.78
CA SER A 104 -10.92 17.88 17.79
C SER A 104 -11.48 19.16 18.41
N HIS A 105 -12.02 19.10 19.63
CA HIS A 105 -12.52 20.29 20.33
C HIS A 105 -11.41 21.27 20.68
N GLN A 106 -10.24 20.80 21.11
CA GLN A 106 -9.09 21.67 21.41
C GLN A 106 -8.59 22.39 20.15
N ILE A 107 -8.49 21.69 19.02
CA ILE A 107 -8.06 22.24 17.74
C ILE A 107 -9.07 23.26 17.20
N GLN A 108 -10.37 23.00 17.34
CA GLN A 108 -11.43 23.94 16.95
C GLN A 108 -11.34 25.28 17.69
N ASN A 109 -10.91 25.26 18.95
CA ASN A 109 -10.78 26.44 19.80
C ASN A 109 -9.37 27.05 19.79
N ALA A 110 -8.43 26.44 19.06
CA ALA A 110 -7.06 26.92 18.96
C ALA A 110 -6.92 28.01 17.90
N ASP A 111 -6.01 28.95 18.13
CA ASP A 111 -5.62 29.98 17.16
C ASP A 111 -4.59 29.37 16.19
N LEU A 112 -5.09 28.60 15.21
CA LEU A 112 -4.30 27.93 14.19
C LEU A 112 -4.58 28.54 12.82
N ASP A 113 -3.60 28.44 11.92
CA ASP A 113 -3.86 28.72 10.51
C ASP A 113 -5.01 27.83 9.99
N PRO A 114 -5.99 28.39 9.24
CA PRO A 114 -7.18 27.65 8.81
C PRO A 114 -6.88 26.35 8.06
N LYS A 115 -5.85 26.31 7.21
CA LYS A 115 -5.48 25.11 6.45
C LYS A 115 -4.78 24.08 7.32
N THR A 116 -4.00 24.50 8.32
CA THR A 116 -3.45 23.57 9.33
C THR A 116 -4.60 22.98 10.15
N GLN A 117 -5.54 23.82 10.60
CA GLN A 117 -6.71 23.38 11.34
C GLN A 117 -7.55 22.38 10.54
N GLU A 118 -7.81 22.67 9.25
CA GLU A 118 -8.53 21.78 8.33
C GLU A 118 -7.84 20.44 8.15
N LEU A 119 -6.51 20.44 7.90
CA LEU A 119 -5.71 19.22 7.79
C LEU A 119 -5.85 18.36 9.07
N LEU A 120 -5.65 18.97 10.24
CA LEU A 120 -5.66 18.26 11.52
C LEU A 120 -7.04 17.69 11.86
N LEU A 121 -8.10 18.47 11.65
CA LEU A 121 -9.47 18.00 11.84
C LEU A 121 -9.84 16.90 10.84
N GLY A 122 -9.40 17.02 9.58
CA GLY A 122 -9.60 15.98 8.57
C GLY A 122 -8.91 14.67 8.92
N VAL A 123 -7.67 14.74 9.45
CA VAL A 123 -6.93 13.57 9.97
C VAL A 123 -7.69 12.91 11.11
N LEU A 124 -8.16 13.69 12.10
CA LEU A 124 -8.89 13.18 13.26
C LEU A 124 -10.23 12.56 12.88
N GLU A 125 -10.99 13.18 11.99
CA GLU A 125 -12.27 12.64 11.52
C GLU A 125 -12.08 11.30 10.80
N SER A 126 -11.04 11.19 9.96
CA SER A 126 -10.71 9.94 9.28
C SER A 126 -10.36 8.83 10.28
N HIS A 127 -9.54 9.14 11.31
CA HIS A 127 -9.24 8.18 12.40
C HIS A 127 -10.51 7.76 13.14
N LYS A 128 -11.38 8.70 13.50
CA LYS A 128 -12.66 8.43 14.17
C LYS A 128 -13.52 7.47 13.35
N ASN A 129 -13.63 7.69 12.04
CA ASN A 129 -14.40 6.83 11.15
C ASN A 129 -13.85 5.40 11.12
N ILE A 130 -12.52 5.26 11.09
CA ILE A 130 -11.84 3.96 11.10
C ILE A 130 -12.08 3.20 12.41
N PHE A 131 -11.88 3.86 13.54
CA PHE A 131 -12.18 3.27 14.86
C PHE A 131 -13.65 2.88 15.00
N THR A 132 -14.56 3.67 14.42
CA THR A 132 -15.99 3.37 14.43
C THR A 132 -16.32 2.13 13.59
N ILE A 133 -15.74 2.00 12.39
CA ILE A 133 -15.87 0.78 11.55
C ILE A 133 -15.40 -0.45 12.32
N ALA A 134 -14.25 -0.35 13.00
CA ALA A 134 -13.69 -1.43 13.80
C ALA A 134 -14.64 -1.86 14.92
N LEU A 135 -15.11 -0.89 15.71
CA LEU A 135 -16.04 -1.11 16.82
C LEU A 135 -17.31 -1.82 16.35
N MET A 136 -17.83 -1.42 15.19
CA MET A 136 -19.00 -2.06 14.59
C MET A 136 -18.71 -3.47 14.09
N GLY A 137 -17.49 -3.72 13.60
CA GLY A 137 -17.04 -4.97 13.00
C GLY A 137 -16.59 -6.06 13.99
N LEU A 138 -16.18 -5.69 15.21
CA LEU A 138 -15.65 -6.62 16.23
C LEU A 138 -16.52 -7.87 16.45
N PRO A 139 -17.87 -7.79 16.57
CA PRO A 139 -18.69 -8.97 16.75
C PRO A 139 -18.57 -9.96 15.57
N PHE A 140 -18.48 -9.47 14.33
CA PHE A 140 -18.37 -10.32 13.14
C PHE A 140 -17.02 -11.04 13.06
N GLU A 141 -15.94 -10.38 13.47
CA GLU A 141 -14.62 -11.01 13.53
C GLU A 141 -14.62 -12.17 14.53
N LEU A 142 -15.27 -12.00 15.68
CA LEU A 142 -15.41 -13.06 16.66
C LEU A 142 -16.29 -14.22 16.15
N GLU A 143 -17.39 -13.94 15.44
CA GLU A 143 -18.20 -15.00 14.81
C GLU A 143 -17.38 -15.89 13.86
N LYS A 144 -16.50 -15.28 13.05
CA LYS A 144 -15.62 -16.02 12.14
C LYS A 144 -14.55 -16.84 12.85
N ALA A 145 -14.23 -16.49 14.10
CA ALA A 145 -13.38 -17.25 14.99
C ALA A 145 -14.10 -18.46 15.63
N GLY A 146 -15.36 -18.71 15.27
CA GLY A 146 -16.12 -19.90 15.70
C GLY A 146 -17.05 -19.65 16.90
N TYR A 147 -17.16 -18.41 17.38
CA TYR A 147 -18.07 -18.05 18.46
C TYR A 147 -19.50 -17.85 17.95
N GLN A 148 -20.49 -18.09 18.82
CA GLN A 148 -21.89 -17.88 18.48
C GLN A 148 -22.19 -16.39 18.30
N SER A 149 -22.94 -16.06 17.24
CA SER A 149 -23.47 -14.72 17.02
C SER A 149 -24.33 -14.27 18.20
N ARG A 150 -24.02 -13.09 18.75
CA ARG A 150 -24.78 -12.49 19.86
C ARG A 150 -25.55 -11.23 19.47
N ILE A 151 -25.45 -10.82 18.21
CA ILE A 151 -26.14 -9.66 17.66
C ILE A 151 -27.32 -10.09 16.79
N SER A 152 -28.45 -9.41 16.94
CA SER A 152 -29.67 -9.74 16.18
C SER A 152 -29.51 -9.44 14.69
N HIS A 153 -30.32 -10.07 13.82
CA HIS A 153 -30.23 -9.82 12.38
C HIS A 153 -30.46 -8.34 12.01
N ASP A 154 -31.36 -7.66 12.72
CA ASP A 154 -31.61 -6.23 12.54
C ASP A 154 -30.40 -5.40 12.95
N GLU A 155 -29.77 -5.73 14.08
CA GLU A 155 -28.53 -5.07 14.52
C GLU A 155 -27.38 -5.31 13.53
N GLN A 156 -27.24 -6.53 12.99
CA GLN A 156 -26.26 -6.82 11.94
C GLN A 156 -26.45 -5.89 10.75
N LYS A 157 -27.70 -5.74 10.27
CA LYS A 157 -28.03 -4.87 9.16
C LYS A 157 -27.68 -3.42 9.46
N THR A 158 -28.08 -2.89 10.62
CA THR A 158 -27.78 -1.51 11.02
C THR A 158 -26.28 -1.24 11.07
N ARG A 159 -25.48 -2.17 11.62
CA ARG A 159 -24.02 -2.05 11.66
C ARG A 159 -23.42 -2.07 10.26
N ILE A 160 -23.87 -2.98 9.39
CA ILE A 160 -23.40 -3.07 7.99
C ILE A 160 -23.70 -1.79 7.23
N ASP A 161 -24.92 -1.25 7.34
CA ASP A 161 -25.32 -0.03 6.66
C ASP A 161 -24.48 1.17 7.12
N ALA A 162 -24.25 1.29 8.44
CA ALA A 162 -23.42 2.35 9.01
C ALA A 162 -21.94 2.22 8.60
N MET A 163 -21.38 1.01 8.66
CA MET A 163 -20.02 0.75 8.18
C MET A 163 -19.88 1.06 6.69
N ASN A 164 -20.85 0.68 5.86
CA ASN A 164 -20.81 0.98 4.43
C ASN A 164 -20.85 2.49 4.14
N ALA A 165 -21.64 3.26 4.90
CA ALA A 165 -21.65 4.72 4.79
C ALA A 165 -20.27 5.33 5.14
N LEU A 166 -19.66 4.87 6.24
CA LEU A 166 -18.32 5.31 6.65
C LEU A 166 -17.25 4.87 5.63
N GLN A 167 -17.35 3.66 5.09
CA GLN A 167 -16.46 3.18 4.03
C GLN A 167 -16.60 4.00 2.75
N THR A 168 -17.82 4.38 2.36
CA THR A 168 -18.02 5.31 1.23
C THR A 168 -17.34 6.65 1.49
N GLN A 169 -17.46 7.20 2.70
CA GLN A 169 -16.84 8.48 3.08
C GLN A 169 -15.30 8.42 3.08
N GLU A 170 -14.71 7.30 3.50
CA GLU A 170 -13.26 7.17 3.64
C GLU A 170 -12.54 6.58 2.42
N PHE A 171 -13.17 5.61 1.74
CA PHE A 171 -12.54 4.81 0.69
C PHE A 171 -13.21 4.96 -0.69
N GLY A 172 -14.36 5.63 -0.74
CA GLY A 172 -15.15 5.82 -1.96
C GLY A 172 -16.25 4.78 -2.16
N GLU A 173 -17.00 4.98 -3.24
CA GLU A 173 -18.17 4.17 -3.58
C GLU A 173 -17.85 2.70 -3.88
N ALA A 174 -18.88 1.87 -4.00
CA ALA A 174 -18.71 0.47 -4.41
C ALA A 174 -18.07 0.39 -5.80
N VAL A 175 -17.43 -0.73 -6.13
CA VAL A 175 -16.81 -0.89 -7.46
C VAL A 175 -17.88 -0.84 -8.55
N SER A 176 -18.98 -1.56 -8.34
CA SER A 176 -20.14 -1.63 -9.23
C SER A 176 -20.89 -0.31 -9.38
N ASP A 177 -20.57 0.73 -8.60
CA ASP A 177 -21.13 2.09 -8.74
C ASP A 177 -20.24 3.01 -9.60
N GLN A 178 -19.06 2.55 -10.04
CA GLN A 178 -18.05 3.39 -10.69
C GLN A 178 -17.75 2.91 -12.12
N PRO A 179 -18.42 3.43 -13.16
CA PRO A 179 -18.32 2.93 -14.55
C PRO A 179 -16.88 2.75 -15.06
N LYS A 180 -16.04 3.78 -14.89
CA LYS A 180 -14.63 3.76 -15.31
C LYS A 180 -13.83 2.66 -14.59
N LEU A 181 -14.08 2.47 -13.30
CA LEU A 181 -13.42 1.43 -12.51
C LEU A 181 -13.86 0.04 -12.96
N VAL A 182 -15.15 -0.13 -13.23
CA VAL A 182 -15.72 -1.38 -13.72
C VAL A 182 -15.08 -1.80 -15.04
N GLU A 183 -14.98 -0.89 -16.01
CA GLU A 183 -14.30 -1.16 -17.29
C GLU A 183 -12.86 -1.66 -17.09
N GLN A 184 -12.12 -1.02 -16.18
CA GLN A 184 -10.74 -1.39 -15.88
C GLN A 184 -10.65 -2.75 -15.17
N VAL A 185 -11.59 -3.08 -14.28
CA VAL A 185 -11.67 -4.40 -13.64
C VAL A 185 -11.93 -5.48 -14.68
N PHE A 186 -12.89 -5.29 -15.57
CA PHE A 186 -13.16 -6.23 -16.67
C PHE A 186 -11.95 -6.39 -17.58
N TYR A 187 -11.29 -5.30 -17.98
CA TYR A 187 -10.03 -5.35 -18.72
C TYR A 187 -8.97 -6.18 -17.99
N SER A 188 -8.80 -6.00 -16.68
CA SER A 188 -7.85 -6.79 -15.88
C SER A 188 -8.19 -8.27 -15.84
N ILE A 189 -9.48 -8.64 -15.73
CA ILE A 189 -9.89 -10.06 -15.74
C ILE A 189 -9.53 -10.69 -17.08
N ARG A 190 -9.88 -10.04 -18.19
CA ARG A 190 -9.58 -10.49 -19.56
C ARG A 190 -8.09 -10.69 -19.80
N LYS A 191 -7.28 -9.74 -19.36
CA LYS A 191 -5.81 -9.82 -19.45
C LYS A 191 -5.23 -10.99 -18.66
N ARG A 192 -5.73 -11.23 -17.44
CA ARG A 192 -5.33 -12.37 -16.60
C ARG A 192 -5.77 -13.69 -17.22
N PHE A 193 -6.96 -13.74 -17.79
CA PHE A 193 -7.45 -14.90 -18.52
C PHE A 193 -6.56 -15.22 -19.72
N SER A 194 -6.32 -14.26 -20.61
CA SER A 194 -5.47 -14.43 -21.80
C SER A 194 -4.07 -14.96 -21.46
N SER A 195 -3.45 -14.43 -20.40
CA SER A 195 -2.10 -14.84 -19.97
C SER A 195 -2.04 -16.13 -19.13
N GLY A 196 -3.13 -16.46 -18.42
CA GLY A 196 -3.16 -17.48 -17.38
C GLY A 196 -4.08 -18.68 -17.64
N GLN A 197 -4.90 -18.65 -18.69
CA GLN A 197 -5.92 -19.67 -18.97
C GLN A 197 -5.34 -21.10 -19.10
N LYS A 198 -4.06 -21.24 -19.45
CA LYS A 198 -3.35 -22.54 -19.47
C LYS A 198 -3.30 -23.24 -18.11
N ASN A 199 -3.51 -22.51 -17.02
CA ASN A 199 -3.51 -23.03 -15.65
C ASN A 199 -4.89 -23.56 -15.21
N LEU A 200 -5.91 -23.44 -16.07
CA LEU A 200 -7.28 -23.87 -15.81
C LEU A 200 -7.64 -25.07 -16.70
N SER A 201 -8.49 -25.97 -16.20
CA SER A 201 -9.16 -26.97 -17.05
C SER A 201 -10.21 -26.31 -17.94
N ASP A 202 -10.73 -27.04 -18.92
CA ASP A 202 -11.77 -26.49 -19.82
C ASP A 202 -13.09 -26.25 -19.09
N GLU A 203 -13.41 -27.07 -18.09
CA GLU A 203 -14.55 -26.85 -17.19
C GLU A 203 -14.36 -25.57 -16.38
N GLU A 204 -13.15 -25.33 -15.86
CA GLU A 204 -12.83 -24.14 -15.07
C GLU A 204 -12.84 -22.86 -15.89
N LYS A 205 -12.41 -22.93 -17.15
CA LYS A 205 -12.55 -21.80 -18.09
C LYS A 205 -14.03 -21.48 -18.34
N THR A 206 -14.84 -22.51 -18.54
CA THR A 206 -16.30 -22.37 -18.74
C THR A 206 -16.97 -21.77 -17.51
N GLU A 207 -16.56 -22.20 -16.32
CA GLU A 207 -17.06 -21.68 -15.05
C GLU A 207 -16.67 -20.20 -14.83
N LEU A 208 -15.41 -19.85 -15.10
CA LEU A 208 -14.95 -18.46 -15.01
C LEU A 208 -15.66 -17.55 -16.02
N GLN A 209 -15.88 -18.05 -17.24
CA GLN A 209 -16.67 -17.37 -18.27
C GLN A 209 -18.09 -17.08 -17.77
N ALA A 210 -18.76 -18.07 -17.17
CA ALA A 210 -20.11 -17.89 -16.63
C ALA A 210 -20.15 -16.85 -15.51
N HIS A 211 -19.16 -16.83 -14.61
CA HIS A 211 -19.07 -15.78 -13.57
C HIS A 211 -18.83 -14.40 -14.19
N TYR A 212 -17.95 -14.31 -15.18
CA TYR A 212 -17.67 -13.08 -15.91
C TYR A 212 -18.94 -12.52 -16.59
N ASP A 213 -19.68 -13.38 -17.28
CA ASP A 213 -20.89 -13.00 -18.03
C ASP A 213 -22.00 -12.56 -17.08
N GLU A 214 -22.19 -13.22 -15.93
CA GLU A 214 -23.17 -12.80 -14.93
C GLU A 214 -22.82 -11.42 -14.34
N MET A 215 -21.56 -11.18 -13.98
CA MET A 215 -21.12 -9.86 -13.52
C MET A 215 -21.33 -8.80 -14.61
N ARG A 216 -20.97 -9.13 -15.85
CA ARG A 216 -21.13 -8.24 -17.01
C ARG A 216 -22.60 -7.89 -17.25
N GLU A 217 -23.50 -8.86 -17.22
CA GLU A 217 -24.94 -8.65 -17.39
C GLU A 217 -25.49 -7.69 -16.33
N LYS A 218 -25.17 -7.93 -15.05
CA LYS A 218 -25.60 -7.08 -13.93
C LYS A 218 -25.09 -5.65 -14.06
N ILE A 219 -23.86 -5.47 -14.53
CA ILE A 219 -23.31 -4.13 -14.79
C ILE A 219 -23.99 -3.46 -15.98
N LEU A 220 -24.21 -4.16 -17.08
CA LEU A 220 -24.87 -3.58 -18.26
C LEU A 220 -26.34 -3.23 -18.00
N GLN A 221 -27.01 -3.93 -17.07
CA GLN A 221 -28.33 -3.51 -16.58
C GLN A 221 -28.28 -2.16 -15.86
N LYS A 222 -27.18 -1.85 -15.16
CA LYS A 222 -26.97 -0.61 -14.42
C LYS A 222 -26.42 0.52 -15.29
N PHE A 223 -25.52 0.19 -16.21
CA PHE A 223 -24.86 1.11 -17.14
C PHE A 223 -24.96 0.57 -18.58
N PRO A 224 -26.09 0.78 -19.27
CA PRO A 224 -26.34 0.20 -20.60
C PRO A 224 -25.35 0.66 -21.69
N ASP A 225 -24.76 1.84 -21.53
CA ASP A 225 -23.83 2.43 -22.50
C ASP A 225 -22.38 1.95 -22.31
N LEU A 226 -22.09 1.20 -21.24
CA LEU A 226 -20.74 0.73 -20.93
C LEU A 226 -20.29 -0.34 -21.93
N GLN A 227 -19.08 -0.23 -22.46
CA GLN A 227 -18.55 -1.21 -23.41
C GLN A 227 -17.67 -2.22 -22.69
N ILE A 228 -18.27 -3.33 -22.26
CA ILE A 228 -17.55 -4.47 -21.71
C ILE A 228 -17.49 -5.56 -22.77
N PRO A 229 -16.32 -5.85 -23.36
CA PRO A 229 -16.19 -6.93 -24.33
C PRO A 229 -16.21 -8.30 -23.66
N ASP A 230 -16.33 -9.36 -24.47
CA ASP A 230 -16.33 -10.73 -23.97
C ASP A 230 -14.94 -11.16 -23.47
N LEU A 231 -14.92 -12.14 -22.57
CA LEU A 231 -13.71 -12.57 -21.86
C LEU A 231 -12.60 -13.04 -22.81
N THR A 232 -12.97 -13.75 -23.87
CA THR A 232 -12.05 -14.40 -24.83
C THR A 232 -11.47 -13.47 -25.88
N ASP A 233 -12.08 -12.31 -26.11
CA ASP A 233 -11.74 -11.40 -27.22
C ASP A 233 -10.54 -10.48 -26.87
N PHE A 234 -9.54 -11.00 -26.18
CA PHE A 234 -8.44 -10.21 -25.63
C PHE A 234 -7.11 -10.57 -26.29
N GLU A 235 -6.62 -9.66 -27.12
CA GLU A 235 -5.22 -9.65 -27.55
C GLU A 235 -4.40 -8.83 -26.56
N ALA A 236 -3.37 -9.44 -25.98
CA ALA A 236 -2.50 -8.75 -25.05
C ALA A 236 -1.62 -7.75 -25.81
N ASP A 237 -1.80 -6.45 -25.55
CA ASP A 237 -0.93 -5.42 -26.08
C ASP A 237 0.54 -5.70 -25.72
N SER A 238 1.43 -5.60 -26.70
CA SER A 238 2.88 -5.67 -26.47
C SER A 238 3.34 -4.41 -25.74
N THR A 239 3.11 -4.37 -24.43
CA THR A 239 3.52 -3.22 -23.62
C THR A 239 5.02 -3.23 -23.44
N ARG A 240 5.63 -2.06 -23.61
CA ARG A 240 7.03 -1.83 -23.26
C ARG A 240 7.23 -2.24 -21.80
N ASN A 241 8.21 -3.11 -21.57
CA ASN A 241 8.60 -3.52 -20.24
C ASN A 241 10.14 -3.56 -20.17
N ASP A 242 10.69 -2.42 -19.74
CA ASP A 242 12.12 -2.20 -19.62
C ASP A 242 12.80 -3.15 -18.60
N LEU A 243 12.02 -3.80 -17.74
CA LEU A 243 12.49 -4.74 -16.71
C LEU A 243 12.53 -6.20 -17.18
N LYS A 244 11.92 -6.53 -18.34
CA LYS A 244 11.74 -7.93 -18.78
C LYS A 244 13.04 -8.74 -18.80
N ASN A 245 14.13 -8.15 -19.28
CA ASN A 245 15.43 -8.83 -19.35
C ASN A 245 16.10 -9.00 -17.98
N LEU A 246 15.79 -8.12 -17.03
CA LEU A 246 16.34 -8.14 -15.67
C LEU A 246 15.68 -9.22 -14.79
N SER A 247 14.50 -9.72 -15.19
CA SER A 247 13.79 -10.80 -14.45
C SER A 247 14.57 -12.11 -14.35
N LYS A 248 15.52 -12.33 -15.27
CA LYS A 248 16.37 -13.54 -15.33
C LYS A 248 17.57 -13.47 -14.39
N ILE A 249 17.97 -12.27 -13.95
CA ILE A 249 19.09 -12.08 -13.03
C ILE A 249 18.57 -12.34 -11.62
N LYS A 250 19.06 -13.40 -10.98
CA LYS A 250 18.70 -13.78 -9.62
C LYS A 250 19.76 -13.30 -8.65
N ILE A 251 19.33 -12.64 -7.58
CA ILE A 251 20.17 -12.06 -6.54
C ILE A 251 19.82 -12.75 -5.23
N SER A 252 20.85 -13.16 -4.49
CA SER A 252 20.68 -13.88 -3.22
C SER A 252 20.11 -12.97 -2.13
N GLN A 253 19.52 -13.56 -1.08
CA GLN A 253 19.01 -12.81 0.07
C GLN A 253 20.07 -11.94 0.74
N ALA A 254 21.28 -12.46 0.92
CA ALA A 254 22.37 -11.67 1.48
C ALA A 254 22.67 -10.42 0.62
N ASP A 255 22.72 -10.59 -0.70
CA ASP A 255 23.06 -9.50 -1.61
C ASP A 255 21.93 -8.48 -1.76
N TYR A 256 20.67 -8.90 -1.90
CA TYR A 256 19.57 -7.94 -2.04
C TYR A 256 19.26 -7.21 -0.72
N VAL A 257 19.47 -7.85 0.43
CA VAL A 257 19.43 -7.18 1.74
C VAL A 257 20.49 -6.07 1.76
N LYS A 258 21.71 -6.37 1.33
CA LYS A 258 22.78 -5.38 1.26
C LYS A 258 22.45 -4.24 0.29
N ILE A 259 21.83 -4.53 -0.85
CA ILE A 259 21.33 -3.51 -1.78
C ILE A 259 20.32 -2.59 -1.07
N PHE A 260 19.34 -3.14 -0.35
CA PHE A 260 18.36 -2.34 0.38
C PHE A 260 19.00 -1.46 1.45
N GLU A 261 19.96 -1.97 2.23
CA GLU A 261 20.72 -1.17 3.19
C GLU A 261 21.45 0.00 2.51
N LEU A 262 22.15 -0.26 1.41
CA LEU A 262 22.87 0.78 0.67
C LEU A 262 21.93 1.84 0.12
N VAL A 263 20.73 1.45 -0.34
CA VAL A 263 19.71 2.38 -0.81
C VAL A 263 19.17 3.24 0.33
N LEU A 264 18.87 2.66 1.50
CA LEU A 264 18.45 3.41 2.69
C LEU A 264 19.51 4.45 3.05
N GLU A 265 20.79 4.07 3.04
CA GLU A 265 21.88 4.99 3.33
C GLU A 265 22.10 6.09 2.26
N ILE A 266 21.79 5.83 0.98
CA ILE A 266 21.87 6.85 -0.08
C ILE A 266 20.72 7.85 0.04
N LEU A 267 19.53 7.37 0.42
CA LEU A 267 18.33 8.19 0.61
C LEU A 267 18.27 8.81 2.01
N ASP A 268 19.23 8.51 2.88
CA ASP A 268 19.29 8.97 4.27
C ASP A 268 17.98 8.61 5.03
N LEU A 269 17.50 7.39 4.84
CA LEU A 269 16.28 6.88 5.45
C LEU A 269 16.62 6.10 6.74
N PRO A 270 15.90 6.33 7.85
CA PRO A 270 16.25 5.77 9.16
C PRO A 270 15.83 4.31 9.36
N GLN A 271 15.07 3.73 8.43
CA GLN A 271 14.59 2.36 8.55
C GLN A 271 15.74 1.36 8.56
N ARG A 272 15.49 0.20 9.16
CA ARG A 272 16.43 -0.92 9.27
C ARG A 272 15.84 -2.17 8.63
N ILE A 273 16.69 -3.08 8.16
CA ILE A 273 16.25 -4.33 7.55
C ILE A 273 16.15 -5.42 8.63
N ASP A 274 15.02 -6.13 8.71
CA ASP A 274 14.81 -7.26 9.63
C ASP A 274 14.49 -8.52 8.83
N VAL A 275 15.38 -9.51 8.86
CA VAL A 275 15.22 -10.79 8.17
C VAL A 275 14.80 -11.86 9.19
N SER A 276 13.59 -12.38 9.06
CA SER A 276 13.01 -13.27 10.07
C SER A 276 12.01 -14.27 9.48
N GLU A 277 11.85 -15.41 10.15
CA GLU A 277 10.83 -16.41 9.81
C GLU A 277 9.40 -15.96 10.14
N LYS A 278 9.22 -14.90 10.94
CA LYS A 278 7.91 -14.33 11.30
C LYS A 278 7.21 -13.60 10.16
N TYR A 279 7.92 -13.26 9.08
CA TYR A 279 7.33 -12.57 7.95
C TYR A 279 6.95 -13.59 6.87
N SER A 280 5.74 -13.48 6.32
CA SER A 280 5.34 -14.28 5.14
C SER A 280 5.56 -13.55 3.82
N SER A 281 5.69 -12.22 3.86
CA SER A 281 6.00 -11.36 2.71
C SER A 281 6.90 -10.21 3.11
N ILE A 282 7.52 -9.57 2.12
CA ILE A 282 8.19 -8.28 2.33
C ILE A 282 7.11 -7.25 2.72
N PHE A 283 7.38 -6.49 3.77
CA PHE A 283 6.44 -5.54 4.37
C PHE A 283 7.20 -4.30 4.86
N ASP A 284 6.69 -3.12 4.54
CA ASP A 284 7.18 -1.85 5.05
C ASP A 284 6.55 -1.51 6.41
N GLY A 285 7.36 -1.52 7.46
CA GLY A 285 6.99 -1.00 8.78
C GLY A 285 7.52 0.40 9.01
N ALA A 286 6.94 1.11 9.98
CA ALA A 286 7.33 2.49 10.30
C ALA A 286 8.85 2.67 10.57
N ASP A 287 9.51 1.70 11.21
CA ASP A 287 10.93 1.75 11.55
C ASP A 287 11.78 0.67 10.87
N ARG A 288 11.18 -0.20 10.05
CA ARG A 288 11.89 -1.34 9.46
C ARG A 288 11.25 -1.86 8.18
N LEU A 289 12.07 -2.47 7.32
CA LEU A 289 11.61 -3.32 6.22
C LEU A 289 11.73 -4.79 6.67
N GLY A 290 10.60 -5.47 6.81
CA GLY A 290 10.54 -6.90 7.16
C GLY A 290 10.76 -7.77 5.93
N ILE A 291 11.66 -8.76 6.00
CA ILE A 291 11.97 -9.68 4.90
C ILE A 291 11.82 -11.12 5.39
N PRO A 292 11.02 -11.95 4.70
CA PRO A 292 10.86 -13.36 5.04
C PRO A 292 12.15 -14.16 4.92
N LYS A 293 12.41 -15.01 5.92
CA LYS A 293 13.46 -16.03 5.86
C LYS A 293 12.87 -17.38 5.47
N ASN A 294 12.61 -17.58 4.18
CA ASN A 294 12.13 -18.85 3.64
C ASN A 294 12.60 -19.06 2.17
N GLN A 295 12.33 -20.23 1.60
CA GLN A 295 12.80 -20.63 0.26
C GLN A 295 12.30 -19.70 -0.86
N ASP A 296 11.09 -19.16 -0.75
CA ASP A 296 10.51 -18.28 -1.78
C ASP A 296 11.24 -16.93 -1.87
N TYR A 297 11.94 -16.54 -0.80
CA TYR A 297 12.69 -15.28 -0.70
C TYR A 297 14.21 -15.51 -0.67
N GLU A 298 14.71 -16.73 -0.83
CA GLU A 298 16.15 -17.00 -0.89
C GLU A 298 16.81 -16.25 -2.06
N ASN A 299 16.08 -16.09 -3.16
CA ASN A 299 16.52 -15.34 -4.33
C ASN A 299 15.40 -14.48 -4.90
N LEU A 300 15.68 -13.20 -5.15
CA LEU A 300 14.78 -12.32 -5.89
C LEU A 300 15.37 -11.99 -7.26
N SER A 301 14.49 -11.78 -8.25
CA SER A 301 14.97 -11.23 -9.52
C SER A 301 15.36 -9.76 -9.36
N LEU A 302 16.36 -9.30 -10.11
CA LEU A 302 16.73 -7.89 -10.13
C LEU A 302 15.54 -6.98 -10.46
N ALA A 303 14.69 -7.37 -11.42
CA ALA A 303 13.46 -6.63 -11.73
C ALA A 303 12.60 -6.39 -10.47
N ARG A 304 12.34 -7.45 -9.69
CA ARG A 304 11.57 -7.36 -8.44
C ARG A 304 12.25 -6.50 -7.38
N ILE A 305 13.57 -6.56 -7.27
CA ILE A 305 14.34 -5.72 -6.32
C ILE A 305 14.19 -4.24 -6.67
N LEU A 306 14.30 -3.89 -7.95
CA LEU A 306 14.12 -2.50 -8.41
C LEU A 306 12.67 -2.01 -8.23
N GLU A 307 11.68 -2.87 -8.47
CA GLU A 307 10.27 -2.56 -8.19
C GLU A 307 10.05 -2.31 -6.69
N LEU A 308 10.60 -3.15 -5.82
CA LEU A 308 10.51 -3.00 -4.36
C LEU A 308 11.18 -1.72 -3.87
N ILE A 309 12.35 -1.36 -4.41
CA ILE A 309 12.97 -0.08 -4.07
C ILE A 309 12.03 1.07 -4.43
N ARG A 310 11.44 1.03 -5.62
CA ARG A 310 10.58 2.12 -6.08
C ARG A 310 9.29 2.24 -5.27
N HIS A 311 8.71 1.10 -4.88
CA HIS A 311 7.47 1.01 -4.13
C HIS A 311 7.69 1.37 -2.64
N GLU A 312 8.42 0.52 -1.91
CA GLU A 312 8.51 0.59 -0.45
C GLU A 312 9.27 1.84 0.02
N PHE A 313 10.32 2.23 -0.71
CA PHE A 313 11.13 3.37 -0.29
C PHE A 313 10.45 4.69 -0.68
N GLY A 314 9.50 4.67 -1.62
CA GLY A 314 8.60 5.79 -1.86
C GLY A 314 7.80 6.14 -0.60
N HIS A 315 7.27 5.13 0.10
CA HIS A 315 6.58 5.31 1.37
C HIS A 315 7.50 5.87 2.46
N TYR A 316 8.74 5.40 2.54
CA TYR A 316 9.73 5.93 3.51
C TYR A 316 10.16 7.37 3.22
N ILE A 317 10.26 7.77 1.94
CA ILE A 317 10.50 9.17 1.57
C ILE A 317 9.36 10.05 2.06
N ASN A 318 8.10 9.65 1.81
CA ASN A 318 6.93 10.38 2.32
C ASN A 318 6.88 10.40 3.85
N GLN A 319 7.24 9.30 4.51
CA GLN A 319 7.33 9.26 5.96
C GLN A 319 8.36 10.27 6.49
N LYS A 320 9.58 10.29 5.93
CA LYS A 320 10.63 11.23 6.33
C LYS A 320 10.20 12.68 6.10
N ASN A 321 9.59 12.98 4.94
CA ASN A 321 9.08 14.33 4.67
C ASN A 321 7.94 14.72 5.60
N SER A 322 7.07 13.79 5.99
CA SER A 322 6.09 14.01 7.05
C SER A 322 6.73 14.34 8.39
N GLU A 323 7.81 13.66 8.76
CA GLU A 323 8.54 13.92 10.01
C GLU A 323 9.20 15.31 9.99
N ILE A 324 9.73 15.75 8.84
CA ILE A 324 10.38 17.05 8.67
C ILE A 324 9.36 18.20 8.67
N PHE A 325 8.32 18.11 7.84
CA PHE A 325 7.45 19.25 7.54
C PHE A 325 6.11 19.24 8.28
N LEU A 326 5.70 18.07 8.79
CA LEU A 326 4.38 17.86 9.40
C LEU A 326 4.49 17.20 10.79
N HIS A 327 5.71 17.13 11.35
CA HIS A 327 6.01 16.51 12.65
C HIS A 327 5.51 15.08 12.83
N GLY A 328 5.37 14.36 11.72
CA GLY A 328 4.91 12.98 11.72
C GLY A 328 3.39 12.83 11.72
N VAL A 329 2.62 13.89 11.45
CA VAL A 329 1.20 13.79 11.13
C VAL A 329 1.01 12.90 9.91
N ARG A 330 0.07 11.96 10.01
CA ARG A 330 -0.34 11.02 8.95
C ARG A 330 -1.86 10.93 9.01
N GLY A 331 -2.54 11.20 7.90
CA GLY A 331 -3.99 11.03 7.78
C GLY A 331 -4.32 9.72 7.09
N ALA A 332 -5.39 9.02 7.43
CA ALA A 332 -5.67 7.72 6.81
C ALA A 332 -6.07 7.79 5.31
N LYS A 333 -6.42 8.99 4.82
CA LYS A 333 -6.58 9.28 3.39
C LYS A 333 -5.25 9.40 2.63
N ASN A 334 -4.12 9.35 3.33
CA ASN A 334 -2.80 9.31 2.69
C ASN A 334 -2.61 8.01 1.87
N VAL A 335 -3.14 6.88 2.32
CA VAL A 335 -2.92 5.54 1.73
C VAL A 335 -3.24 5.56 0.25
N GLU A 336 -4.34 6.22 -0.11
CA GLU A 336 -4.71 6.42 -1.50
C GLU A 336 -3.61 7.10 -2.33
N LYS A 337 -3.04 8.21 -1.84
CA LYS A 337 -1.92 8.88 -2.50
C LYS A 337 -0.65 8.02 -2.49
N GLU A 338 -0.31 7.45 -1.34
CA GLU A 338 0.91 6.66 -1.14
C GLU A 338 0.95 5.47 -2.12
N GLU A 339 -0.08 4.63 -2.10
CA GLU A 339 -0.19 3.45 -2.96
C GLU A 339 -0.36 3.82 -4.43
N GLY A 340 -1.15 4.86 -4.70
CA GLY A 340 -1.30 5.39 -6.06
C GLY A 340 0.03 5.84 -6.66
N LEU A 341 0.86 6.53 -5.86
CA LEU A 341 2.19 6.99 -6.26
C LEU A 341 3.17 5.81 -6.43
N ALA A 342 3.13 4.82 -5.54
CA ALA A 342 3.94 3.61 -5.64
C ALA A 342 3.59 2.82 -6.93
N MET A 343 2.31 2.57 -7.19
CA MET A 343 1.84 1.90 -8.41
C MET A 343 2.17 2.69 -9.68
N LEU A 344 2.03 4.02 -9.65
CA LEU A 344 2.43 4.89 -10.75
C LEU A 344 3.92 4.71 -11.04
N THR A 345 4.76 4.87 -10.02
CA THR A 345 6.22 4.89 -10.18
C THR A 345 6.79 3.52 -10.57
N GLU A 346 6.19 2.41 -10.15
CA GLU A 346 6.49 1.08 -10.71
C GLU A 346 6.15 0.98 -12.21
N GLY A 347 5.00 1.53 -12.61
CA GLY A 347 4.58 1.57 -14.01
C GLY A 347 5.57 2.37 -14.87
N LEU A 348 5.95 3.54 -14.38
CA LEU A 348 6.96 4.39 -15.01
C LEU A 348 8.32 3.71 -15.04
N LEU A 349 8.73 3.00 -13.97
CA LEU A 349 9.97 2.25 -13.92
C LEU A 349 10.05 1.22 -15.05
N ALA A 350 8.94 0.53 -15.34
CA ALA A 350 8.81 -0.39 -16.47
C ALA A 350 8.82 0.27 -17.86
N GLY A 351 8.84 1.62 -17.93
CA GLY A 351 8.90 2.39 -19.17
C GLY A 351 7.53 2.68 -19.78
N LYS A 352 6.46 2.59 -19.00
CA LYS A 352 5.08 2.86 -19.45
C LYS A 352 4.73 4.33 -19.34
N LYS A 353 3.80 4.79 -20.17
CA LYS A 353 3.18 6.13 -20.09
C LYS A 353 1.98 6.14 -19.14
N LEU A 354 1.52 7.33 -18.72
CA LEU A 354 0.38 7.47 -17.81
C LEU A 354 -0.87 6.70 -18.26
N ASP A 355 -1.32 6.86 -19.51
CA ASP A 355 -2.53 6.18 -20.01
C ASP A 355 -2.38 4.66 -20.03
N GLU A 356 -1.17 4.17 -20.34
CA GLU A 356 -0.86 2.74 -20.27
C GLU A 356 -0.91 2.25 -18.82
N ILE A 357 -0.38 3.01 -17.87
CA ILE A 357 -0.38 2.64 -16.45
C ILE A 357 -1.83 2.59 -15.93
N GLU A 358 -2.62 3.64 -16.21
CA GLU A 358 -4.03 3.76 -15.79
C GLU A 358 -4.86 2.56 -16.27
N THR A 359 -4.65 2.15 -17.51
CA THR A 359 -5.41 1.04 -18.12
C THR A 359 -4.92 -0.33 -17.62
N HIS A 360 -3.62 -0.50 -17.38
CA HIS A 360 -3.01 -1.82 -17.19
C HIS A 360 -2.72 -2.22 -15.74
N ARG A 361 -2.85 -1.30 -14.78
CA ARG A 361 -2.57 -1.55 -13.36
C ARG A 361 -3.82 -1.38 -12.50
N ARG A 362 -4.72 -2.36 -12.55
CA ARG A 362 -5.72 -2.59 -11.50
C ARG A 362 -5.48 -3.91 -10.79
N GLY A 363 -5.77 -3.89 -9.49
CA GLY A 363 -5.41 -4.93 -8.56
C GLY A 363 -6.31 -6.16 -8.67
N ILE A 364 -5.87 -7.22 -8.00
CA ILE A 364 -6.76 -8.36 -7.76
C ILE A 364 -7.90 -7.95 -6.82
N SER A 365 -7.67 -6.99 -5.94
CA SER A 365 -8.59 -6.54 -4.89
C SER A 365 -9.92 -6.03 -5.47
N GLU A 366 -9.89 -5.14 -6.46
CA GLU A 366 -11.10 -4.59 -7.09
C GLU A 366 -11.90 -5.68 -7.82
N THR A 367 -11.23 -6.69 -8.41
CA THR A 367 -11.92 -7.87 -8.94
C THR A 367 -12.62 -8.66 -7.83
N ARG A 368 -12.00 -8.80 -6.65
CA ARG A 368 -12.60 -9.50 -5.51
C ARG A 368 -13.86 -8.77 -5.03
N MET A 369 -13.79 -7.44 -4.94
CA MET A 369 -14.92 -6.61 -4.51
C MET A 369 -16.06 -6.65 -5.52
N LEU A 370 -15.78 -6.45 -6.81
CA LEU A 370 -16.82 -6.54 -7.84
C LEU A 370 -17.51 -7.91 -7.85
N SER A 371 -16.73 -8.99 -7.63
CA SER A 371 -17.29 -10.34 -7.52
C SER A 371 -18.19 -10.50 -6.29
N GLU A 372 -17.82 -9.90 -5.17
CA GLU A 372 -18.64 -9.93 -3.94
C GLU A 372 -19.95 -9.16 -4.12
N GLU A 373 -19.85 -7.97 -4.71
CA GLU A 373 -21.00 -7.08 -4.94
C GLU A 373 -22.02 -7.68 -5.91
N LEU A 374 -21.57 -8.53 -6.85
CA LEU A 374 -22.41 -9.00 -7.95
C LEU A 374 -22.71 -10.50 -7.94
N LEU A 375 -21.92 -11.36 -7.30
CA LEU A 375 -22.13 -12.82 -7.33
C LEU A 375 -22.70 -13.33 -6.01
N SER A 376 -23.37 -14.48 -6.06
CA SER A 376 -23.73 -15.19 -4.82
C SER A 376 -22.47 -15.62 -4.07
N VAL A 377 -22.54 -15.77 -2.75
CA VAL A 377 -21.40 -16.17 -1.89
C VAL A 377 -20.64 -17.39 -2.41
N GLN A 378 -21.35 -18.41 -2.88
CA GLN A 378 -20.76 -19.64 -3.42
C GLN A 378 -19.97 -19.37 -4.70
N LYS A 379 -20.55 -18.59 -5.63
CA LYS A 379 -19.91 -18.19 -6.88
C LYS A 379 -18.74 -17.24 -6.63
N TRP A 380 -18.87 -16.32 -5.69
CA TRP A 380 -17.79 -15.42 -5.30
C TRP A 380 -16.58 -16.21 -4.80
N LYS A 381 -16.76 -17.10 -3.82
CA LYS A 381 -15.69 -17.95 -3.29
C LYS A 381 -15.00 -18.74 -4.40
N ARG A 382 -15.78 -19.31 -5.33
CA ARG A 382 -15.25 -20.07 -6.45
C ARG A 382 -14.56 -19.19 -7.49
N ASN A 383 -15.04 -17.97 -7.73
CA ASN A 383 -14.39 -16.99 -8.59
C ASN A 383 -13.02 -16.59 -8.04
N LEU A 384 -12.89 -16.38 -6.72
CA LEU A 384 -11.60 -16.08 -6.09
C LEU A 384 -10.56 -17.20 -6.33
N ASP A 385 -10.98 -18.45 -6.20
CA ASP A 385 -10.16 -19.64 -6.44
C ASP A 385 -9.69 -19.71 -7.91
N LEU A 386 -10.62 -19.54 -8.87
CA LEU A 386 -10.30 -19.52 -10.30
C LEU A 386 -9.32 -18.38 -10.65
N MET A 387 -9.50 -17.20 -10.08
CA MET A 387 -8.59 -16.05 -10.29
C MET A 387 -7.18 -16.29 -9.69
N GLN A 388 -7.07 -17.02 -8.58
CA GLN A 388 -5.76 -17.46 -8.06
C GLN A 388 -5.10 -18.46 -8.99
N ARG A 389 -5.85 -19.45 -9.47
CA ARG A 389 -5.36 -20.47 -10.39
C ARG A 389 -4.88 -19.88 -11.71
N LEU A 390 -5.55 -18.86 -12.26
CA LEU A 390 -5.05 -18.10 -13.41
C LEU A 390 -3.63 -17.58 -13.19
N SER A 391 -3.33 -17.15 -11.96
CA SER A 391 -2.01 -16.64 -11.58
C SER A 391 -0.99 -17.74 -11.27
N GLY A 392 -1.34 -19.02 -11.47
CA GLY A 392 -0.51 -20.18 -11.16
C GLY A 392 -0.33 -20.44 -9.67
N LYS A 393 -1.18 -19.83 -8.82
CA LYS A 393 -1.13 -20.01 -7.36
C LYS A 393 -2.06 -21.13 -6.93
N THR A 394 -1.64 -21.90 -5.93
CA THR A 394 -2.40 -23.02 -5.34
C THR A 394 -2.72 -22.80 -3.85
N ASP A 395 -2.52 -21.59 -3.34
CA ASP A 395 -2.82 -21.24 -1.95
C ASP A 395 -4.30 -21.43 -1.61
N SER A 396 -4.62 -21.66 -0.33
CA SER A 396 -6.00 -21.85 0.14
C SER A 396 -6.91 -20.66 -0.18
N SER A 397 -7.97 -20.90 -0.96
CA SER A 397 -9.01 -19.92 -1.29
C SER A 397 -9.82 -19.46 -0.08
N GLU A 398 -9.87 -20.27 0.98
CA GLU A 398 -10.56 -19.93 2.23
C GLU A 398 -9.93 -18.74 2.96
N GLY A 399 -8.60 -18.67 2.97
CA GLY A 399 -7.89 -17.54 3.59
C GLY A 399 -8.11 -16.23 2.83
N LEU A 400 -8.16 -16.29 1.49
CA LEU A 400 -8.50 -15.11 0.69
C LEU A 400 -9.94 -14.65 0.91
N PHE A 401 -10.89 -15.59 0.94
CA PHE A 401 -12.29 -15.29 1.13
C PHE A 401 -12.53 -14.62 2.49
N ARG A 402 -11.94 -15.16 3.57
CA ARG A 402 -12.00 -14.54 4.90
C ARG A 402 -11.37 -13.15 4.97
N ARG A 403 -10.21 -12.95 4.31
CA ARG A 403 -9.57 -11.62 4.21
C ARG A 403 -10.44 -10.61 3.49
N ALA A 404 -11.17 -11.03 2.46
CA ALA A 404 -12.05 -10.11 1.77
C ALA A 404 -13.21 -9.67 2.68
N SER A 405 -13.79 -10.59 3.47
CA SER A 405 -14.89 -10.24 4.38
C SER A 405 -14.49 -9.55 5.69
N ARG A 406 -13.25 -9.04 5.87
CA ARG A 406 -12.80 -8.34 7.11
C ARG A 406 -13.80 -7.30 7.60
N ASN A 407 -14.09 -7.27 8.90
CA ASN A 407 -15.07 -6.43 9.59
C ASN A 407 -16.54 -6.62 9.16
N PHE A 408 -16.84 -7.57 8.27
CA PHE A 408 -18.20 -7.93 7.86
C PHE A 408 -18.57 -9.35 8.28
N PRO A 409 -19.86 -9.72 8.35
CA PRO A 409 -20.23 -11.12 8.45
C PRO A 409 -19.65 -11.92 7.28
N PHE A 410 -19.39 -13.20 7.51
CA PHE A 410 -18.86 -14.08 6.48
C PHE A 410 -19.78 -14.11 5.24
N GLY A 411 -19.29 -13.63 4.10
CA GLY A 411 -20.06 -13.59 2.85
C GLY A 411 -21.08 -12.44 2.72
N LYS A 412 -21.01 -11.37 3.51
CA LYS A 412 -21.99 -10.26 3.48
C LYS A 412 -21.35 -8.86 3.41
N GLY A 413 -20.20 -8.74 2.78
CA GLY A 413 -19.51 -7.48 2.63
C GLY A 413 -18.01 -7.65 2.42
N VAL A 414 -17.40 -6.59 1.90
CA VAL A 414 -15.97 -6.48 1.65
C VAL A 414 -15.44 -5.15 2.18
N GLN A 415 -14.26 -5.19 2.80
CA GLN A 415 -13.60 -3.96 3.24
C GLN A 415 -13.05 -3.22 2.01
N ARG A 416 -13.55 -2.00 1.78
CA ARG A 416 -13.21 -1.15 0.63
C ARG A 416 -11.87 -0.44 0.75
N LYS A 417 -11.13 -0.61 1.86
CA LYS A 417 -9.78 -0.07 2.00
C LYS A 417 -8.89 -0.44 0.81
N ASP A 418 -8.98 -1.69 0.33
CA ASP A 418 -8.17 -2.13 -0.81
C ASP A 418 -8.57 -1.47 -2.15
N LEU A 419 -9.62 -0.63 -2.20
CA LEU A 419 -9.90 0.27 -3.32
C LEU A 419 -8.98 1.48 -3.35
N GLN A 420 -8.39 1.87 -2.20
CA GLN A 420 -7.50 3.02 -2.12
C GLN A 420 -6.30 2.89 -3.05
N TYR A 421 -5.77 1.67 -3.26
CA TYR A 421 -4.68 1.42 -4.20
C TYR A 421 -5.04 1.86 -5.62
N GLY A 422 -6.16 1.34 -6.12
CA GLY A 422 -6.60 1.63 -7.46
C GLY A 422 -7.12 3.06 -7.63
N ASN A 423 -8.01 3.51 -6.73
CA ASN A 423 -8.55 4.87 -6.76
C ASN A 423 -7.42 5.90 -6.65
N GLY A 424 -6.44 5.59 -5.82
CA GLY A 424 -5.20 6.34 -5.67
C GLY A 424 -4.41 6.49 -6.94
N LEU A 425 -4.20 5.39 -7.67
CA LEU A 425 -3.53 5.46 -8.96
C LEU A 425 -4.26 6.41 -9.92
N SER A 426 -5.59 6.31 -10.01
CA SER A 426 -6.37 7.22 -10.85
C SER A 426 -6.27 8.67 -10.40
N ARG A 427 -6.39 8.95 -9.09
CA ARG A 427 -6.27 10.33 -8.57
C ARG A 427 -4.89 10.92 -8.78
N VAL A 428 -3.84 10.13 -8.62
CA VAL A 428 -2.46 10.54 -8.88
C VAL A 428 -2.28 10.85 -10.38
N ILE A 429 -2.79 9.99 -11.27
CA ILE A 429 -2.72 10.23 -12.72
C ILE A 429 -3.52 11.48 -13.10
N ASP A 430 -4.72 11.64 -12.58
CA ASP A 430 -5.56 12.82 -12.83
C ASP A 430 -4.90 14.09 -12.29
N PHE A 431 -4.23 14.03 -11.14
CA PHE A 431 -3.45 15.15 -10.61
C PHE A 431 -2.34 15.57 -11.60
N LEU A 432 -1.57 14.61 -12.12
CA LEU A 432 -0.50 14.90 -13.10
C LEU A 432 -1.05 15.39 -14.44
N LYS A 433 -2.13 14.79 -14.96
CA LYS A 433 -2.79 15.21 -16.20
C LYS A 433 -3.32 16.65 -16.11
N ASN A 434 -3.68 17.10 -14.92
CA ASN A 434 -4.14 18.46 -14.65
C ASN A 434 -3.01 19.43 -14.27
N GLY A 435 -1.75 19.09 -14.56
CA GLY A 435 -0.59 19.97 -14.38
C GLY A 435 0.01 19.98 -12.97
N GLY A 436 -0.39 19.04 -12.11
CA GLY A 436 0.24 18.83 -10.81
C GLY A 436 1.69 18.35 -10.94
N ASP A 437 2.56 18.79 -10.01
CA ASP A 437 3.96 18.37 -9.96
C ASP A 437 4.11 17.05 -9.19
N ILE A 438 4.67 16.02 -9.82
CA ILE A 438 4.94 14.74 -9.16
C ILE A 438 5.80 14.87 -7.89
N LYS A 439 6.70 15.86 -7.81
CA LYS A 439 7.50 16.10 -6.59
C LYS A 439 6.62 16.48 -5.40
N SER A 440 5.53 17.22 -5.63
CA SER A 440 4.61 17.62 -4.57
C SER A 440 3.90 16.42 -3.91
N LEU A 441 3.74 15.30 -4.64
CA LEU A 441 3.21 14.05 -4.10
C LEU A 441 4.12 13.40 -3.05
N TYR A 442 5.38 13.83 -2.98
CA TYR A 442 6.33 13.42 -1.94
C TYR A 442 6.33 14.35 -0.71
N SER A 443 5.44 15.33 -0.60
CA SER A 443 5.46 16.34 0.48
C SER A 443 5.19 15.77 1.89
N GLY A 444 4.82 14.50 2.00
CA GLY A 444 4.50 13.85 3.27
C GLY A 444 3.24 12.99 3.17
N LYS A 445 2.93 12.26 4.23
CA LYS A 445 1.76 11.37 4.42
C LYS A 445 0.43 12.14 4.61
N ILE A 446 0.10 12.99 3.65
CA ILE A 446 -1.16 13.77 3.53
C ILE A 446 -1.91 13.45 2.24
N SER A 447 -3.13 13.98 2.09
CA SER A 447 -3.94 13.73 0.90
C SER A 447 -3.51 14.57 -0.31
N ILE A 448 -3.94 14.17 -1.51
CA ILE A 448 -3.72 14.95 -2.75
C ILE A 448 -4.42 16.32 -2.66
N ASP A 449 -5.57 16.41 -1.99
CA ASP A 449 -6.32 17.67 -1.90
C ASP A 449 -5.63 18.68 -0.98
N ASP A 450 -5.01 18.20 0.10
CA ASP A 450 -4.17 19.04 0.99
C ASP A 450 -2.98 19.62 0.22
N ILE A 451 -2.34 18.81 -0.65
CA ILE A 451 -1.25 19.26 -1.52
C ILE A 451 -1.75 20.31 -2.53
N LYS A 452 -2.90 20.08 -3.18
CA LYS A 452 -3.52 21.03 -4.11
C LYS A 452 -3.86 22.38 -3.48
N SER A 453 -4.04 22.44 -2.17
CA SER A 453 -4.23 23.71 -1.45
C SER A 453 -3.02 24.65 -1.57
N GLY A 454 -1.86 24.13 -1.96
CA GLY A 454 -0.58 24.82 -2.12
C GLY A 454 0.16 25.11 -0.81
N LYS A 455 -0.50 25.00 0.36
CA LYS A 455 0.16 25.24 1.66
C LYS A 455 1.14 24.11 2.01
N PHE A 456 0.76 22.88 1.70
CA PHE A 456 1.52 21.68 2.04
C PHE A 456 2.27 21.10 0.83
N ASP A 457 2.51 21.94 -0.17
CA ASP A 457 3.40 21.61 -1.28
C ASP A 457 4.82 22.06 -0.93
N PHE A 458 5.68 21.10 -0.62
CA PHE A 458 7.07 21.34 -0.26
C PHE A 458 8.04 21.04 -1.41
N SER A 459 7.52 20.92 -2.66
CA SER A 459 8.30 20.52 -3.85
C SER A 459 9.55 21.36 -4.11
N GLU A 460 9.50 22.64 -3.78
CA GLU A 460 10.61 23.60 -3.94
C GLU A 460 11.52 23.69 -2.69
N ASN A 461 11.18 23.02 -1.59
CA ASN A 461 12.01 23.03 -0.39
C ASN A 461 13.27 22.15 -0.58
N PRO A 462 14.49 22.69 -0.39
CA PRO A 462 15.73 21.93 -0.56
C PRO A 462 15.90 20.78 0.42
N GLU A 463 15.25 20.83 1.59
CA GLU A 463 15.27 19.78 2.61
C GLU A 463 14.35 18.60 2.24
N MET A 464 13.45 18.77 1.27
CA MET A 464 12.53 17.71 0.88
C MET A 464 13.27 16.56 0.21
N GLN A 465 13.09 15.37 0.78
CA GLN A 465 13.62 14.13 0.25
C GLN A 465 12.86 13.75 -1.03
N LEU A 466 13.60 13.34 -2.06
CA LEU A 466 13.04 12.85 -3.32
C LEU A 466 13.75 11.55 -3.73
N PRO A 467 13.14 10.71 -4.58
CA PRO A 467 13.82 9.55 -5.12
C PRO A 467 14.97 9.98 -6.03
N TYR A 468 16.17 9.40 -5.84
CA TYR A 468 17.36 9.68 -6.66
C TYR A 468 17.41 8.91 -8.00
N PHE A 469 16.30 8.28 -8.42
CA PHE A 469 16.24 7.44 -9.62
C PHE A 469 17.33 6.34 -9.64
N LEU A 470 17.67 5.77 -8.48
CA LEU A 470 18.79 4.82 -8.33
C LEU A 470 18.59 3.57 -9.20
N GLU A 471 17.35 3.12 -9.30
CA GLU A 471 16.93 1.98 -10.10
C GLU A 471 17.09 2.25 -11.59
N ASP A 472 16.85 3.49 -12.02
CA ASP A 472 17.08 3.91 -13.40
C ASP A 472 18.58 3.96 -13.73
N ILE A 473 19.44 4.32 -12.77
CA ILE A 473 20.90 4.23 -12.92
C ILE A 473 21.29 2.76 -13.15
N VAL A 474 20.79 1.84 -12.31
CA VAL A 474 21.07 0.40 -12.45
C VAL A 474 20.57 -0.12 -13.80
N ILE A 475 19.34 0.23 -14.22
CA ILE A 475 18.77 -0.14 -15.52
C ILE A 475 19.62 0.40 -16.67
N PHE A 476 19.99 1.68 -16.62
CA PHE A 476 20.78 2.32 -17.67
C PHE A 476 22.14 1.64 -17.83
N ILE A 477 22.83 1.39 -16.73
CA ILE A 477 24.14 0.71 -16.74
C ILE A 477 23.97 -0.72 -17.25
N ALA A 478 22.99 -1.48 -16.74
CA ALA A 478 22.71 -2.85 -17.18
C ALA A 478 22.51 -2.95 -18.70
N LYS A 479 21.75 -2.01 -19.28
CA LYS A 479 21.46 -1.95 -20.72
C LYS A 479 22.64 -1.50 -21.57
N ASN A 480 23.61 -0.77 -21.00
CA ASN A 480 24.71 -0.13 -21.75
C ASN A 480 26.10 -0.65 -21.37
N THR A 481 26.19 -1.78 -20.65
CA THR A 481 27.45 -2.39 -20.18
C THR A 481 28.48 -2.70 -21.29
N GLN A 482 28.09 -2.66 -22.57
CA GLN A 482 28.96 -2.97 -23.72
C GLN A 482 29.27 -1.77 -24.65
N ASN A 483 28.86 -0.55 -24.32
CA ASN A 483 28.98 0.61 -25.23
C ASN A 483 29.80 1.77 -24.65
N GLU A 484 30.45 2.55 -25.51
CA GLU A 484 31.08 3.86 -25.20
C GLU A 484 30.05 4.93 -24.74
N THR A 485 28.77 4.58 -24.70
CA THR A 485 27.64 5.47 -24.40
C THR A 485 27.39 5.64 -22.89
N LEU A 486 28.18 5.04 -22.01
CA LEU A 486 28.00 5.10 -20.56
C LEU A 486 28.59 6.40 -19.99
N ASN A 487 27.85 7.50 -20.14
CA ASN A 487 28.21 8.81 -19.59
C ASN A 487 26.97 9.54 -19.03
N HIS A 488 27.22 10.61 -18.28
CA HIS A 488 26.17 11.37 -17.60
C HIS A 488 25.16 12.01 -18.56
N GLU A 489 25.63 12.56 -19.68
CA GLU A 489 24.76 13.20 -20.68
C GLU A 489 23.77 12.20 -21.29
N ASN A 490 24.24 11.00 -21.65
CA ASN A 490 23.41 9.94 -22.18
C ASN A 490 22.44 9.39 -21.13
N PHE A 491 22.81 9.36 -19.86
CA PHE A 491 21.90 9.00 -18.78
C PHE A 491 20.79 10.05 -18.60
N LEU A 492 21.12 11.34 -18.59
CA LEU A 492 20.12 12.41 -18.55
C LEU A 492 19.19 12.36 -19.76
N ARG A 493 19.72 12.06 -20.96
CA ARG A 493 18.89 11.84 -22.15
C ARG A 493 17.94 10.66 -21.98
N PHE A 494 18.43 9.54 -21.45
CA PHE A 494 17.59 8.36 -21.13
C PHE A 494 16.45 8.72 -20.17
N LEU A 495 16.71 9.48 -19.11
CA LEU A 495 15.68 9.94 -18.18
C LEU A 495 14.70 10.90 -18.85
N ASN A 496 15.19 11.86 -19.63
CA ASN A 496 14.32 12.80 -20.33
C ASN A 496 13.40 12.11 -21.34
N GLU A 497 13.92 11.15 -22.11
CA GLU A 497 13.11 10.34 -23.03
C GLU A 497 12.04 9.54 -22.26
N LYS A 498 12.38 9.00 -21.10
CA LYS A 498 11.49 8.19 -20.28
C LYS A 498 10.41 9.01 -19.57
N TYR A 499 10.75 10.18 -19.04
CA TYR A 499 9.92 10.92 -18.09
C TYR A 499 9.46 12.32 -18.57
N SER A 500 9.85 12.79 -19.75
CA SER A 500 9.50 14.13 -20.27
C SER A 500 8.00 14.48 -20.30
N HIS A 501 7.13 13.47 -20.20
CA HIS A 501 5.69 13.66 -20.13
C HIS A 501 5.18 14.02 -18.73
N ILE A 502 6.03 13.96 -17.70
CA ILE A 502 5.70 14.29 -16.30
C ILE A 502 6.80 15.02 -15.54
N LEU A 503 8.04 15.02 -16.04
CA LEU A 503 9.20 15.68 -15.41
C LEU A 503 9.87 16.61 -16.41
N GLN A 504 10.41 17.71 -15.90
CA GLN A 504 11.23 18.65 -16.66
C GLN A 504 12.71 18.31 -16.49
N LYS A 505 13.55 18.78 -17.43
CA LYS A 505 15.01 18.54 -17.37
C LYS A 505 15.64 19.00 -16.04
N LYS A 506 15.17 20.14 -15.49
CA LYS A 506 15.64 20.69 -14.22
C LYS A 506 15.35 19.77 -13.02
N ASP A 507 14.35 18.90 -13.11
CA ASP A 507 13.99 17.98 -12.01
C ASP A 507 15.05 16.88 -11.81
N PHE A 508 15.91 16.66 -12.81
CA PHE A 508 17.03 15.74 -12.72
C PHE A 508 18.30 16.37 -12.12
N GLU A 509 18.32 17.68 -11.81
CA GLU A 509 19.48 18.35 -11.22
C GLU A 509 19.88 17.76 -9.85
N LYS A 510 18.94 17.18 -9.09
CA LYS A 510 19.26 16.47 -7.83
C LYS A 510 20.15 15.23 -8.06
N ILE A 511 20.15 14.62 -9.26
CA ILE A 511 21.09 13.55 -9.62
C ILE A 511 22.52 14.08 -9.70
N GLU A 512 22.69 15.33 -10.15
CA GLU A 512 24.00 15.98 -10.22
C GLU A 512 24.58 16.24 -8.81
N ARG A 513 23.73 16.25 -7.78
CA ARG A 513 24.12 16.40 -6.36
C ARG A 513 24.60 15.11 -5.69
N LEU A 514 24.65 13.97 -6.40
CA LEU A 514 25.18 12.72 -5.84
C LEU A 514 26.66 12.88 -5.41
N THR A 515 26.92 12.67 -4.12
CA THR A 515 28.26 12.77 -3.54
C THR A 515 29.17 11.63 -4.00
N GLN A 516 30.48 11.75 -3.78
CA GLN A 516 31.42 10.65 -4.02
C GLN A 516 31.12 9.42 -3.14
N ALA A 517 30.53 9.61 -1.97
CA ALA A 517 30.08 8.51 -1.12
C ALA A 517 28.88 7.79 -1.77
N HIS A 518 27.88 8.53 -2.28
CA HIS A 518 26.75 7.93 -3.00
C HIS A 518 27.20 7.13 -4.21
N LYS A 519 28.12 7.69 -5.01
CA LYS A 519 28.67 7.03 -6.21
C LYS A 519 29.35 5.71 -5.86
N ARG A 520 30.11 5.64 -4.76
CA ARG A 520 30.73 4.37 -4.30
C ARG A 520 29.68 3.32 -3.92
N LYS A 521 28.63 3.71 -3.19
CA LYS A 521 27.54 2.80 -2.83
C LYS A 521 26.77 2.30 -4.06
N ILE A 522 26.55 3.15 -5.05
CA ILE A 522 25.94 2.75 -6.33
C ILE A 522 26.82 1.72 -7.06
N ILE A 523 28.15 1.89 -7.05
CA ILE A 523 29.08 0.89 -7.63
C ILE A 523 28.97 -0.43 -6.88
N GLU A 524 28.90 -0.41 -5.55
CA GLU A 524 28.71 -1.60 -4.74
C GLU A 524 27.38 -2.33 -5.07
N ILE A 525 26.29 -1.59 -5.23
CA ILE A 525 25.01 -2.14 -5.71
C ILE A 525 25.20 -2.85 -7.06
N LEU A 526 25.86 -2.21 -8.02
CA LEU A 526 26.09 -2.82 -9.35
C LEU A 526 26.90 -4.11 -9.26
N ASP A 527 27.94 -4.14 -8.43
CA ASP A 527 28.76 -5.35 -8.21
C ASP A 527 27.93 -6.50 -7.62
N LEU A 528 27.05 -6.20 -6.65
CA LEU A 528 26.10 -7.18 -6.06
C LEU A 528 25.07 -7.69 -7.08
N THR A 529 24.66 -6.86 -8.04
CA THR A 529 23.77 -7.31 -9.12
C THR A 529 24.45 -8.18 -10.18
N THR A 530 25.77 -8.41 -10.06
CA THR A 530 26.63 -9.05 -11.07
C THR A 530 26.66 -8.33 -12.43
N ILE A 531 26.06 -7.14 -12.52
CA ILE A 531 26.11 -6.26 -13.68
C ILE A 531 27.48 -5.56 -13.64
N ARG A 532 28.46 -6.12 -14.35
CA ARG A 532 29.80 -5.53 -14.41
C ARG A 532 29.89 -4.47 -15.50
N PRO A 533 30.17 -3.19 -15.18
CA PRO A 533 30.78 -2.29 -16.15
C PRO A 533 32.20 -2.78 -16.47
N LYS A 534 32.59 -2.83 -17.76
CA LYS A 534 33.99 -3.13 -18.11
C LYS A 534 34.88 -2.02 -17.56
N ASN A 535 35.92 -2.41 -16.82
CA ASN A 535 36.94 -1.54 -16.26
C ASN A 535 37.43 -0.52 -17.30
N PRO A 536 37.36 0.81 -17.08
CA PRO A 536 37.78 1.83 -18.06
C PRO A 536 39.31 1.96 -18.19
N LYS A 537 40.07 0.88 -17.94
CA LYS A 537 41.53 0.87 -18.11
C LYS A 537 41.97 -0.38 -18.86
N LYS A 538 41.99 -0.24 -20.19
CA LYS A 538 43.05 -0.63 -21.14
C LYS A 538 42.50 -0.48 -22.57
N SER A 539 42.48 0.76 -23.05
CA SER A 539 42.57 1.10 -24.47
C SER A 539 43.43 2.35 -24.58
#